data_AF-A0A933C9V0-F1
#
_entry.id   AF-A0A933C9V0-F1
#
_cell.length_a   1.000
_cell.length_b   1.000
_cell.length_c   1.000
_cell.angle_alpha   90.00
_cell.angle_beta   90.00
_cell.angle_gamma   90.00
#
_symmetry.space_group_name_H-M   'P 1'
#
loop_
_entity.id
_entity.type
_entity.pdbx_description
1 polymer ?
#
loop_
_entity_poly.entity_id
_entity_poly.type
_entity_poly.pdbx_seq_one_letter_code
_entity_poly.pdbx_strand_id
1 'polypeptide(L)'
;MPIPAPSTAAARSSAPRAVSPESQRLLVEMWERGVIVRGERQWEPEDMRLLERMREAEQLKAFDLLRERAGTLRGLAVNRKLDDGRRALWLTRAGYERYRYLKSQQARRYFEQKGTDAKWVFKVRDMDGKKLFEATGMLSEAGDALYTRILLGLPADWLDANGEPRSSGRPKRPAPTPSPVPGR
;
A
#
# COMPACT_ATOMS: atom_id res chain seq x y z
N MET A 1 36.45 24.61 -54.99
CA MET A 1 35.34 24.30 -54.05
C MET A 1 35.95 24.04 -52.68
N PRO A 2 35.89 24.98 -51.71
CA PRO A 2 36.38 24.72 -50.36
C PRO A 2 35.35 23.91 -49.56
N ILE A 3 35.83 22.89 -48.84
CA ILE A 3 35.05 22.06 -47.92
C ILE A 3 34.95 22.82 -46.58
N PRO A 4 33.76 23.08 -46.01
CA PRO A 4 33.67 23.67 -44.68
C PRO A 4 34.05 22.66 -43.59
N ALA A 5 34.80 23.15 -42.60
CA ALA A 5 35.29 22.40 -41.45
C ALA A 5 34.16 21.86 -40.55
N PRO A 6 34.36 20.72 -39.85
CA PRO A 6 33.41 20.25 -38.85
C PRO A 6 33.38 21.19 -37.65
N SER A 7 32.22 21.79 -37.41
CA SER A 7 31.90 22.55 -36.20
C SER A 7 32.08 21.64 -34.98
N THR A 8 33.06 22.01 -34.15
CA THR A 8 33.43 21.31 -32.93
C THR A 8 32.19 21.10 -32.05
N ALA A 9 31.93 19.84 -31.76
CA ALA A 9 30.89 19.38 -30.86
C ALA A 9 30.90 20.20 -29.55
N ALA A 10 29.76 20.82 -29.25
CA ALA A 10 29.48 21.37 -27.94
C ALA A 10 29.52 20.23 -26.90
N ALA A 11 30.69 20.01 -26.31
CA ALA A 11 30.84 19.26 -25.08
C ALA A 11 30.07 20.01 -24.00
N ARG A 12 28.80 19.66 -23.81
CA ARG A 12 28.04 20.03 -22.63
C ARG A 12 28.68 19.30 -21.45
N SER A 13 29.61 19.99 -20.80
CA SER A 13 30.11 19.67 -19.47
C SER A 13 28.92 19.41 -18.55
N SER A 14 28.60 18.14 -18.36
CA SER A 14 27.62 17.68 -17.40
C SER A 14 28.31 17.71 -16.05
N ALA A 15 28.36 18.89 -15.42
CA ALA A 15 28.80 18.98 -14.03
C ALA A 15 27.95 17.99 -13.20
N PRO A 16 28.55 17.17 -12.31
CA PRO A 16 27.79 16.24 -11.50
C PRO A 16 26.82 17.06 -10.64
N ARG A 17 25.52 16.92 -10.92
CA ARG A 17 24.44 17.57 -10.17
C ARG A 17 24.62 17.18 -8.70
N ALA A 18 24.97 18.14 -7.85
CA ALA A 18 25.12 17.88 -6.42
C ALA A 18 23.79 17.32 -5.88
N VAL A 19 23.83 16.12 -5.31
CA VAL A 19 22.65 15.47 -4.71
C VAL A 19 22.26 16.31 -3.49
N SER A 20 21.03 16.81 -3.44
CA SER A 20 20.56 17.62 -2.31
C SER A 20 20.59 16.81 -1.01
N PRO A 21 20.70 17.47 0.17
CA PRO A 21 20.66 16.79 1.47
C PRO A 21 19.38 15.95 1.66
N GLU A 22 18.25 16.40 1.11
CA GLU A 22 16.98 15.68 1.13
C GLU A 22 17.04 14.40 0.30
N SER A 23 17.59 14.49 -0.92
CA SER A 23 17.79 13.31 -1.78
C SER A 23 18.77 12.32 -1.16
N GLN A 24 19.78 12.79 -0.43
CA GLN A 24 20.68 11.90 0.32
C GLN A 24 19.94 11.17 1.44
N ARG A 25 19.13 11.88 2.25
CA ARG A 25 18.32 11.25 3.30
C ARG A 25 17.37 10.19 2.73
N LEU A 26 16.74 10.50 1.61
CA LEU A 26 15.85 9.58 0.90
C LEU A 26 16.60 8.33 0.42
N LEU A 27 17.78 8.48 -0.19
CA LEU A 27 18.62 7.34 -0.61
C LEU A 27 18.98 6.43 0.55
N VAL A 28 19.37 7.00 1.70
CA VAL A 28 19.70 6.17 2.87
C VAL A 28 18.47 5.42 3.37
N GLU A 29 17.29 6.06 3.37
CA GLU A 29 16.05 5.37 3.70
C GLU A 29 15.74 4.22 2.73
N MET A 30 15.86 4.45 1.42
CA MET A 30 15.62 3.42 0.41
C MET A 30 16.61 2.24 0.54
N TRP A 31 17.88 2.50 0.82
CA TRP A 31 18.88 1.45 1.06
C TRP A 31 18.60 0.64 2.33
N GLU A 32 18.33 1.31 3.45
CA GLU A 32 18.11 0.62 4.73
C GLU A 32 16.83 -0.20 4.72
N ARG A 33 15.80 0.27 4.00
CA ARG A 33 14.56 -0.47 3.80
C ARG A 33 14.70 -1.60 2.75
N GLY A 34 15.78 -1.61 1.97
CA GLY A 34 15.99 -2.57 0.88
C GLY A 34 15.04 -2.35 -0.30
N VAL A 35 14.64 -1.10 -0.55
CA VAL A 35 13.85 -0.71 -1.72
C VAL A 35 14.74 -0.76 -2.97
N ILE A 36 15.93 -0.16 -2.89
CA ILE A 36 16.95 -0.17 -3.94
C ILE A 36 18.25 -0.82 -3.43
N VAL A 37 19.17 -1.17 -4.34
CA VAL A 37 20.43 -1.83 -3.95
C VAL A 37 21.34 -0.82 -3.26
N ARG A 38 22.06 -1.28 -2.22
CA ARG A 38 22.96 -0.43 -1.45
C ARG A 38 24.04 0.18 -2.34
N GLY A 39 24.11 1.50 -2.38
CA GLY A 39 25.08 2.26 -3.18
C GLY A 39 24.53 2.81 -4.50
N GLU A 40 23.33 2.40 -4.91
CA GLU A 40 22.64 3.00 -6.06
C GLU A 40 22.25 4.45 -5.78
N ARG A 41 22.52 5.33 -6.75
CA ARG A 41 22.27 6.79 -6.62
C ARG A 41 21.02 7.26 -7.37
N GLN A 42 20.32 6.32 -8.00
CA GLN A 42 19.12 6.55 -8.80
C GLN A 42 18.09 5.52 -8.37
N TRP A 43 16.82 5.85 -8.56
CA TRP A 43 15.69 4.98 -8.29
C TRP A 43 14.67 5.13 -9.41
N GLU A 44 13.88 4.10 -9.63
CA GLU A 44 12.80 4.11 -10.59
C GLU A 44 11.49 4.63 -9.95
N PRO A 45 10.50 5.04 -10.77
CA PRO A 45 9.19 5.41 -10.24
C PRO A 45 8.53 4.28 -9.42
N GLU A 46 8.80 3.02 -9.73
CA GLU A 46 8.28 1.87 -8.97
C GLU A 46 8.89 1.76 -7.57
N ASP A 47 10.17 2.11 -7.41
CA ASP A 47 10.84 2.13 -6.11
C ASP A 47 10.22 3.17 -5.19
N MET A 48 9.88 4.35 -5.72
CA MET A 48 9.17 5.39 -4.97
C MET A 48 7.78 4.92 -4.55
N ARG A 49 7.02 4.30 -5.45
CA ARG A 49 5.71 3.74 -5.12
C ARG A 49 5.81 2.65 -4.05
N LEU A 50 6.85 1.82 -4.10
CA LEU A 50 7.10 0.82 -3.06
C LEU A 50 7.39 1.49 -1.71
N LEU A 51 8.26 2.50 -1.68
CA LEU A 51 8.57 3.25 -0.46
C LEU A 51 7.32 3.90 0.16
N GLU A 52 6.48 4.53 -0.67
CA GLU A 52 5.22 5.15 -0.22
C GLU A 52 4.27 4.11 0.37
N ARG A 53 4.07 2.98 -0.30
CA ARG A 53 3.24 1.87 0.21
C ARG A 53 3.77 1.28 1.51
N MET A 54 5.10 1.23 1.68
CA MET A 54 5.73 0.80 2.92
C MET A 54 5.43 1.78 4.06
N ARG A 55 5.54 3.09 3.81
CA ARG A 55 5.21 4.13 4.80
C ARG A 55 3.73 4.13 5.16
N GLU A 56 2.85 3.93 4.19
CA GLU A 56 1.40 3.80 4.43
C GLU A 56 1.10 2.56 5.30
N ALA A 57 1.73 1.42 5.01
CA ALA A 57 1.60 0.21 5.82
C ALA A 57 2.00 0.46 7.29
N GLU A 58 3.06 1.24 7.53
CA GLU A 58 3.48 1.62 8.89
C GLU A 58 2.39 2.41 9.62
N GLN A 59 1.74 3.36 8.94
CA GLN A 59 0.62 4.14 9.49
C GLN A 59 -0.61 3.25 9.78
N LEU A 60 -0.81 2.22 8.97
CA LEU A 60 -1.86 1.20 9.15
C LEU A 60 -1.47 0.10 10.15
N LYS A 61 -0.54 0.40 11.08
CA LYS A 61 -0.12 -0.50 12.16
C LYS A 61 0.46 -1.84 11.66
N ALA A 62 1.18 -1.83 10.53
CA ALA A 62 1.82 -3.05 10.00
C ALA A 62 2.70 -3.76 11.04
N PHE A 63 3.43 -3.00 11.88
CA PHE A 63 4.28 -3.59 12.92
C PHE A 63 3.48 -4.38 13.97
N ASP A 64 2.26 -3.95 14.29
CA ASP A 64 1.43 -4.64 15.28
C ASP A 64 0.94 -5.98 14.70
N LEU A 65 0.47 -5.96 13.44
CA LEU A 65 0.09 -7.19 12.74
C LEU A 65 1.25 -8.16 12.61
N LEU A 66 2.45 -7.66 12.29
CA LEU A 66 3.65 -8.48 12.17
C LEU A 66 4.07 -9.07 13.53
N ARG A 67 4.00 -8.29 14.63
CA ARG A 67 4.28 -8.82 15.97
C ARG A 67 3.26 -9.88 16.38
N GLU A 68 1.98 -9.63 16.18
CA GLU A 68 0.90 -10.56 16.55
C GLU A 68 1.00 -11.88 15.78
N ARG A 69 1.31 -11.83 14.48
CA ARG A 69 1.22 -13.02 13.60
C ARG A 69 2.54 -13.66 13.25
N ALA A 70 3.64 -12.92 13.23
CA ALA A 70 4.97 -13.47 12.97
C ALA A 70 5.79 -13.64 14.26
N GLY A 71 5.37 -13.06 15.39
CA GLY A 71 6.03 -13.17 16.69
C GLY A 71 7.35 -12.41 16.83
N THR A 72 7.89 -11.86 15.73
CA THR A 72 9.15 -11.10 15.72
C THR A 72 9.18 -10.11 14.57
N LEU A 73 9.99 -9.05 14.73
CA LEU A 73 10.30 -8.08 13.69
C LEU A 73 11.72 -8.22 13.12
N ARG A 74 12.47 -9.23 13.57
CA ARG A 74 13.85 -9.45 13.10
C ARG A 74 13.87 -9.69 11.60
N GLY A 75 14.60 -8.84 10.85
CA GLY A 75 14.68 -8.88 9.39
C GLY A 75 13.46 -8.28 8.66
N LEU A 76 12.37 -7.99 9.38
CA LEU A 76 11.14 -7.38 8.84
C LEU A 76 11.09 -5.87 9.10
N ALA A 77 11.86 -5.38 10.06
CA ALA A 77 12.01 -3.97 10.34
C ALA A 77 13.46 -3.63 10.69
N VAL A 78 13.86 -2.38 10.43
CA VAL A 78 15.14 -1.80 10.84
C VAL A 78 14.87 -0.72 11.88
N ASN A 79 15.70 -0.69 12.92
CA ASN A 79 15.68 0.37 13.92
C ASN A 79 16.77 1.38 13.58
N ARG A 80 16.37 2.61 13.29
CA ARG A 80 17.28 3.69 12.92
C ARG A 80 17.28 4.77 13.99
N LYS A 81 18.46 5.27 14.34
CA LYS A 81 18.61 6.51 15.09
C LYS A 81 18.54 7.70 14.12
N LEU A 82 17.57 8.58 14.33
CA LEU A 82 17.43 9.83 13.60
C LEU A 82 18.45 10.87 14.08
N ASP A 83 18.66 11.91 13.28
CA ASP A 83 19.61 13.00 13.56
C ASP A 83 19.31 13.71 14.91
N ASP A 84 18.04 13.72 15.32
CA ASP A 84 17.56 14.29 16.59
C ASP A 84 17.72 13.34 17.80
N GLY A 85 18.34 12.17 17.59
CA GLY A 85 18.54 11.16 18.61
C GLY A 85 17.33 10.25 18.86
N ARG A 86 16.17 10.50 18.23
CA ARG A 86 15.00 9.61 18.32
C ARG A 86 15.25 8.31 17.57
N ARG A 87 14.53 7.27 17.94
CA ARG A 87 14.53 5.99 17.21
C ARG A 87 13.31 5.91 16.32
N ALA A 88 13.53 5.68 15.03
CA ALA A 88 12.50 5.34 14.07
C ALA A 88 12.57 3.84 13.77
N LEU A 89 11.39 3.22 13.67
CA LEU A 89 11.26 1.85 13.20
C LEU A 89 10.75 1.89 11.77
N TRP A 90 11.49 1.30 10.85
CA TRP A 90 11.15 1.27 9.43
C TRP A 90 10.96 -0.15 8.96
N LEU A 91 9.90 -0.37 8.21
CA LEU A 91 9.59 -1.62 7.54
C LEU A 91 10.63 -1.89 6.46
N THR A 92 11.13 -3.12 6.36
CA THR A 92 11.95 -3.56 5.23
C THR A 92 11.07 -4.05 4.09
N ARG A 93 11.63 -4.22 2.89
CA ARG A 93 10.93 -4.86 1.77
C ARG A 93 10.38 -6.23 2.15
N ALA A 94 11.19 -7.07 2.79
CA ALA A 94 10.75 -8.38 3.30
C ALA A 94 9.64 -8.25 4.35
N GLY A 95 9.73 -7.25 5.23
CA GLY A 95 8.67 -6.93 6.19
C GLY A 95 7.35 -6.53 5.52
N TYR A 96 7.44 -5.72 4.47
CA TYR A 96 6.30 -5.28 3.69
C TYR A 96 5.64 -6.43 2.93
N GLU A 97 6.43 -7.29 2.28
CA GLU A 97 5.92 -8.49 1.62
C GLU A 97 5.21 -9.42 2.62
N ARG A 98 5.81 -9.62 3.81
CA ARG A 98 5.20 -10.41 4.88
C ARG A 98 3.91 -9.77 5.40
N TYR A 99 3.90 -8.46 5.58
CA TYR A 99 2.72 -7.70 5.97
C TYR A 99 1.59 -7.85 4.95
N ARG A 100 1.88 -7.65 3.64
CA ARG A 100 0.90 -7.82 2.56
C ARG A 100 0.29 -9.21 2.57
N TYR A 101 1.10 -10.24 2.80
CA TYR A 101 0.62 -11.61 2.90
C TYR A 101 -0.37 -11.76 4.07
N LEU A 102 0.01 -11.32 5.26
CA LEU A 102 -0.84 -11.40 6.46
C LEU A 102 -2.13 -10.57 6.32
N LYS A 103 -2.03 -9.35 5.79
CA LYS A 103 -3.16 -8.47 5.49
C LYS A 103 -4.13 -9.17 4.52
N SER A 104 -3.61 -9.82 3.48
CA SER A 104 -4.44 -10.57 2.52
C SER A 104 -5.16 -11.75 3.18
N GLN A 105 -4.50 -12.47 4.08
CA GLN A 105 -5.14 -13.56 4.84
C GLN A 105 -6.25 -13.04 5.76
N GLN A 106 -6.05 -11.89 6.43
CA GLN A 106 -7.09 -11.26 7.23
C GLN A 106 -8.27 -10.79 6.38
N ALA A 107 -8.00 -10.18 5.23
CA ALA A 107 -9.04 -9.75 4.30
C ALA A 107 -9.90 -10.92 3.82
N ARG A 108 -9.28 -12.05 3.44
CA ARG A 108 -10.04 -13.26 3.08
C ARG A 108 -11.00 -13.69 4.19
N ARG A 109 -10.50 -13.80 5.43
CA ARG A 109 -11.33 -14.15 6.60
C ARG A 109 -12.44 -13.14 6.84
N TYR A 110 -12.19 -11.85 6.62
CA TYR A 110 -13.22 -10.81 6.74
C TYR A 110 -14.36 -11.03 5.74
N PHE A 111 -14.04 -11.25 4.46
CA PHE A 111 -15.08 -11.50 3.45
C PHE A 111 -15.80 -12.83 3.67
N GLU A 112 -15.10 -13.85 4.17
CA GLU A 112 -15.72 -15.11 4.60
C GLU A 112 -16.75 -14.90 5.70
N GLN A 113 -16.43 -14.11 6.72
CA GLN A 113 -17.37 -13.76 7.79
C GLN A 113 -18.56 -12.92 7.31
N LYS A 114 -18.44 -12.25 6.16
CA LYS A 114 -19.53 -11.49 5.52
C LYS A 114 -20.39 -12.34 4.56
N GLY A 115 -20.21 -13.66 4.61
CA GLY A 115 -21.05 -14.63 3.90
C GLY A 115 -20.55 -14.98 2.49
N THR A 116 -19.30 -14.63 2.15
CA THR A 116 -18.67 -15.12 0.93
C THR A 116 -17.97 -16.43 1.23
N ASP A 117 -18.45 -17.59 0.75
CA ASP A 117 -17.70 -18.84 1.00
C ASP A 117 -16.24 -18.75 0.51
N ALA A 118 -15.34 -19.49 1.16
CA ALA A 118 -13.92 -19.53 0.81
C ALA A 118 -13.66 -19.86 -0.68
N LYS A 119 -14.53 -20.65 -1.32
CA LYS A 119 -14.45 -20.97 -2.76
C LYS A 119 -14.73 -19.76 -3.65
N TRP A 120 -15.52 -18.80 -3.16
CA TRP A 120 -16.07 -17.68 -3.89
C TRP A 120 -15.35 -16.35 -3.58
N VAL A 121 -14.47 -16.33 -2.58
CA VAL A 121 -13.73 -15.12 -2.18
C VAL A 121 -12.90 -14.50 -3.33
N PHE A 122 -12.40 -15.33 -4.25
CA PHE A 122 -11.67 -14.88 -5.44
C PHE A 122 -12.56 -14.27 -6.54
N LYS A 123 -13.89 -14.38 -6.40
CA LYS A 123 -14.87 -13.76 -7.32
C LYS A 123 -15.37 -12.41 -6.82
N VAL A 124 -15.04 -12.03 -5.59
CA VAL A 124 -15.40 -10.73 -5.02
C VAL A 124 -14.75 -9.61 -5.81
N ARG A 125 -15.54 -8.58 -6.12
CA ARG A 125 -15.11 -7.42 -6.91
C ARG A 125 -15.42 -6.12 -6.20
N ASP A 126 -14.73 -5.05 -6.55
CA ASP A 126 -15.19 -3.71 -6.19
C ASP A 126 -16.43 -3.32 -7.01
N MET A 127 -16.97 -2.14 -6.74
CA MET A 127 -18.12 -1.60 -7.48
C MET A 127 -17.83 -1.32 -8.96
N ASP A 128 -16.55 -1.23 -9.35
CA ASP A 128 -16.11 -1.09 -10.74
C ASP A 128 -15.92 -2.46 -11.43
N GLY A 129 -16.18 -3.57 -10.73
CA GLY A 129 -16.04 -4.94 -11.24
C GLY A 129 -14.60 -5.48 -11.24
N LYS A 130 -13.63 -4.78 -10.64
CA LYS A 130 -12.25 -5.24 -10.47
C LYS A 130 -12.16 -6.26 -9.34
N LYS A 131 -11.43 -7.35 -9.57
CA LYS A 131 -11.24 -8.40 -8.55
C LYS A 131 -10.48 -7.87 -7.35
N LEU A 132 -10.94 -8.20 -6.14
CA LEU A 132 -10.25 -7.81 -4.91
C LEU A 132 -9.06 -8.72 -4.58
N PHE A 133 -9.07 -9.96 -5.06
CA PHE A 133 -7.99 -10.91 -4.86
C PHE A 133 -7.40 -11.36 -6.19
N GLU A 134 -6.08 -11.47 -6.21
CA GLU A 134 -5.34 -12.12 -7.29
C GLU A 134 -5.52 -13.64 -7.24
N ALA A 135 -5.08 -14.36 -8.28
CA ALA A 135 -5.11 -15.82 -8.31
C ALA A 135 -4.17 -16.46 -7.25
N THR A 136 -3.09 -15.76 -6.89
CA THR A 136 -2.22 -16.09 -5.75
C THR A 136 -2.94 -15.92 -4.40
N GLY A 137 -4.07 -15.22 -4.44
CA GLY A 137 -4.91 -14.81 -3.34
C GLY A 137 -4.30 -13.73 -2.46
N MET A 138 -3.29 -13.03 -2.97
CA MET A 138 -2.92 -11.72 -2.46
C MET A 138 -4.03 -10.72 -2.79
N LEU A 139 -4.17 -9.68 -1.98
CA LEU A 139 -5.01 -8.54 -2.37
C LEU A 139 -4.44 -7.90 -3.63
N SER A 140 -5.32 -7.66 -4.61
CA SER A 140 -5.03 -6.78 -5.73
C SER A 140 -4.94 -5.33 -5.25
N GLU A 141 -4.56 -4.40 -6.12
CA GLU A 141 -4.57 -2.97 -5.78
C GLU A 141 -5.98 -2.48 -5.38
N ALA A 142 -7.02 -2.89 -6.11
CA ALA A 142 -8.41 -2.58 -5.76
C ALA A 142 -8.81 -3.20 -4.42
N GLY A 143 -8.42 -4.45 -4.17
CA GLY A 143 -8.64 -5.14 -2.91
C GLY A 143 -7.94 -4.48 -1.74
N ASP A 144 -6.70 -4.06 -1.92
CA ASP A 144 -5.92 -3.40 -0.87
C ASP A 144 -6.56 -2.05 -0.51
N ALA A 145 -6.91 -1.23 -1.50
CA ALA A 145 -7.58 0.05 -1.28
C ALA A 145 -8.92 -0.14 -0.56
N LEU A 146 -9.74 -1.09 -0.99
CA LEU A 146 -11.05 -1.36 -0.38
C LEU A 146 -10.89 -1.88 1.05
N TYR A 147 -10.00 -2.84 1.28
CA TYR A 147 -9.79 -3.40 2.61
C TYR A 147 -9.13 -2.40 3.57
N THR A 148 -8.23 -1.53 3.09
CA THR A 148 -7.71 -0.41 3.88
C THR A 148 -8.83 0.50 4.37
N ARG A 149 -9.82 0.83 3.52
CA ARG A 149 -11.00 1.60 3.96
C ARG A 149 -11.77 0.89 5.08
N ILE A 150 -11.95 -0.42 4.97
CA ILE A 150 -12.59 -1.24 6.01
C ILE A 150 -11.81 -1.16 7.33
N LEU A 151 -10.48 -1.29 7.28
CA LEU A 151 -9.62 -1.19 8.47
C LEU A 151 -9.67 0.20 9.12
N LEU A 152 -9.83 1.25 8.31
CA LEU A 152 -10.01 2.63 8.76
C LEU A 152 -11.44 2.93 9.25
N GLY A 153 -12.35 1.95 9.23
CA GLY A 153 -13.75 2.14 9.60
C GLY A 153 -14.56 2.98 8.62
N LEU A 154 -14.05 3.17 7.40
CA LEU A 154 -14.71 3.93 6.35
C LEU A 154 -15.73 3.04 5.61
N PRO A 155 -16.83 3.63 5.09
CA PRO A 155 -17.75 2.92 4.23
C PRO A 155 -17.03 2.33 3.00
N ALA A 156 -17.26 1.05 2.76
CA ALA A 156 -16.71 0.31 1.65
C ALA A 156 -17.77 -0.67 1.14
N ASP A 157 -18.07 -0.57 -0.14
CA ASP A 157 -19.06 -1.41 -0.81
C ASP A 157 -18.34 -2.28 -1.86
N TRP A 158 -18.80 -3.50 -2.03
CA TRP A 158 -18.23 -4.48 -2.96
C TRP A 158 -19.31 -5.36 -3.57
N LEU A 159 -19.00 -6.02 -4.67
CA LEU A 159 -19.85 -7.02 -5.30
C LEU A 159 -19.40 -8.40 -4.84
N ASP A 160 -20.34 -9.22 -4.37
CA ASP A 160 -20.06 -10.62 -4.05
C ASP A 160 -19.91 -11.49 -5.31
N ALA A 161 -19.81 -12.81 -5.13
CA ALA A 161 -19.59 -13.73 -6.24
C ALA A 161 -20.77 -13.83 -7.22
N ASN A 162 -21.97 -13.43 -6.81
CA ASN A 162 -23.16 -13.37 -7.65
C ASN A 162 -23.35 -11.98 -8.28
N GLY A 163 -22.48 -11.02 -7.94
CA GLY A 163 -22.61 -9.63 -8.36
C GLY A 163 -23.57 -8.83 -7.50
N GLU A 164 -23.97 -9.33 -6.33
CA GLU A 164 -24.84 -8.58 -5.42
C GLU A 164 -24.01 -7.59 -4.58
N PRO A 165 -24.50 -6.35 -4.38
CA PRO A 165 -23.80 -5.36 -3.59
C PRO A 165 -23.84 -5.72 -2.09
N ARG A 166 -22.68 -5.58 -1.45
CA ARG A 166 -22.44 -5.77 -0.02
C ARG A 166 -21.76 -4.52 0.53
N SER A 167 -21.91 -4.28 1.82
CA SER A 167 -21.33 -3.11 2.49
C SER A 167 -20.63 -3.48 3.79
N SER A 168 -19.57 -2.75 4.12
CA SER A 168 -18.85 -2.88 5.40
C SER A 168 -19.67 -2.34 6.58
N GLY A 169 -20.66 -1.49 6.31
CA GLY A 169 -21.50 -0.84 7.31
C GLY A 169 -22.49 -1.78 8.01
N ARG A 170 -22.90 -1.39 9.23
CA ARG A 170 -24.14 -1.90 9.85
C ARG A 170 -25.30 -1.60 8.88
N PRO A 171 -26.27 -2.51 8.67
CA PRO A 171 -27.40 -2.23 7.78
C PRO A 171 -27.97 -0.84 8.11
N LYS A 172 -28.12 0.04 7.10
CA LYS A 172 -28.80 1.32 7.27
C LYS A 172 -30.12 1.01 7.96
N ARG A 173 -30.31 1.48 9.20
CA ARG A 173 -31.62 1.42 9.85
C ARG A 173 -32.58 2.09 8.86
N PRO A 174 -33.66 1.43 8.39
CA PRO A 174 -34.63 2.10 7.55
C PRO A 174 -35.04 3.39 8.27
N ALA A 175 -35.13 4.49 7.51
CA ALA A 175 -35.52 5.78 8.06
C ALA A 175 -36.80 5.58 8.91
N PRO A 176 -36.89 6.18 10.11
CA PRO A 176 -38.12 6.10 10.88
C PRO A 176 -39.25 6.59 9.98
N THR A 177 -40.21 5.70 9.72
CA THR A 177 -41.44 6.05 9.00
C THR A 177 -42.05 7.25 9.74
N PRO A 178 -42.36 8.37 9.07
CA PRO A 178 -42.98 9.49 9.75
C PRO A 178 -44.29 8.99 10.35
N SER A 179 -44.38 9.04 11.69
CA SER A 179 -45.61 8.72 12.39
C SER A 179 -46.74 9.59 11.83
N PRO A 180 -47.93 9.03 11.56
CA PRO A 180 -49.06 9.83 11.11
C PRO A 180 -49.34 10.89 12.17
N VAL A 181 -49.31 12.16 11.75
CA VAL A 181 -49.68 13.30 12.58
C VAL A 181 -51.15 13.10 12.97
N PRO A 182 -51.52 13.03 14.26
CA PRO A 182 -52.92 13.00 14.64
C PRO A 182 -53.55 14.33 14.24
N GLY A 183 -54.54 14.27 13.35
CA GLY A 183 -55.28 15.43 12.88
C GLY A 183 -55.95 16.17 14.04
N ARG A 184 -55.85 17.49 13.99
CA ARG A 184 -56.72 18.42 14.72
C ARG A 184 -57.59 19.15 13.72
#